data_AF-A0A7X9H6R2-F1
#
_entry.id   AF-A0A7X9H6R2-F1
#
_cell.length_a   1.000
_cell.length_b   1.000
_cell.length_c   1.000
_cell.angle_alpha   90.00
_cell.angle_beta   90.00
_cell.angle_gamma   90.00
#
_symmetry.space_group_name_H-M   'P 1'
#
loop_
_entity.id
_entity.type
_entity.pdbx_description
1 polymer ?
#
loop_
_entity_poly.entity_id
_entity_poly.type
_entity_poly.pdbx_seq_one_letter_code
_entity_poly.pdbx_strand_id
1 'polypeptide(L)'
;MLLFYLSMVGNDSDKNIFEQIYNAYKQDMYAVAFRILNNKFSAEDAVHDAFVRIAKNLKKITEAKCPQTRAFAVIIVRNTAIDIYNKNKKHSENTYNIDDCYNLMTEDDSSQGMNCSTLSKSIKSLPNSLKDALYLKCVIGHSTKSTAKLLGITTDAVHKRIQRARKMLAQNINNGG
;
A
#
# COMPACT_ATOMS: atom_id res chain seq x y z
N MET A 1 15.17 16.26 -4.61
CA MET A 1 14.20 15.16 -4.74
C MET A 1 12.80 15.64 -5.11
N LEU A 2 12.13 16.52 -4.35
CA LEU A 2 10.75 16.94 -4.66
C LEU A 2 10.59 17.57 -6.06
N LEU A 3 11.50 18.48 -6.45
CA LEU A 3 11.49 19.13 -7.78
C LEU A 3 11.50 18.12 -8.94
N PHE A 4 12.21 17.00 -8.80
CA PHE A 4 12.23 15.94 -9.80
C PHE A 4 10.83 15.35 -10.00
N TYR A 5 10.10 15.05 -8.91
CA TYR A 5 8.74 14.54 -9.04
C TYR A 5 7.77 15.58 -9.61
N LEU A 6 7.91 16.85 -9.21
CA LEU A 6 7.07 17.93 -9.74
C LEU A 6 7.25 18.10 -11.26
N SER A 7 8.45 17.82 -11.80
CA SER A 7 8.66 17.80 -13.26
C SER A 7 7.94 16.66 -13.98
N MET A 8 7.59 15.58 -13.28
CA MET A 8 6.81 14.47 -13.84
C MET A 8 5.29 14.73 -13.82
N VAL A 9 4.87 15.78 -13.11
CA VAL A 9 3.47 16.12 -12.88
C VAL A 9 3.11 17.34 -13.72
N GLY A 10 2.08 17.20 -14.56
CA GLY A 10 1.83 18.13 -15.66
C GLY A 10 1.40 19.53 -15.23
N ASN A 11 0.18 19.65 -14.67
CA ASN A 11 -0.43 20.94 -14.34
C ASN A 11 -0.14 21.36 -12.88
N ASP A 12 -0.31 22.64 -12.58
CA ASP A 12 0.04 23.19 -11.26
C ASP A 12 -0.88 22.72 -10.13
N SER A 13 -2.13 22.36 -10.44
CA SER A 13 -3.05 21.73 -9.48
C SER A 13 -2.53 20.37 -9.03
N ASP A 14 -2.14 19.52 -9.98
CA ASP A 14 -1.58 18.21 -9.72
C ASP A 14 -0.25 18.34 -8.95
N LYS A 15 0.60 19.32 -9.31
CA LYS A 15 1.85 19.60 -8.56
C LYS A 15 1.57 19.95 -7.11
N ASN A 16 0.57 20.78 -6.85
CA ASN A 16 0.18 21.14 -5.49
C ASN A 16 -0.32 19.93 -4.69
N ILE A 17 -1.18 19.10 -5.29
CA ILE A 17 -1.65 17.85 -4.66
C ILE A 17 -0.46 16.93 -4.36
N PHE A 18 0.45 16.75 -5.33
CA PHE A 18 1.62 15.90 -5.15
C PHE A 18 2.55 16.41 -4.05
N GLU A 19 2.81 17.71 -3.99
CA GLU A 19 3.62 18.32 -2.94
C GLU A 19 3.00 18.09 -1.56
N GLN A 20 1.68 18.25 -1.43
CA GLN A 20 0.98 17.96 -0.18
C GLN A 20 1.11 16.49 0.24
N ILE A 21 0.99 15.55 -0.71
CA ILE A 21 1.19 14.11 -0.46
C ILE A 21 2.64 13.84 -0.01
N TYR A 22 3.61 14.42 -0.70
CA TYR A 22 5.03 14.24 -0.39
C TYR A 22 5.35 14.71 1.02
N ASN A 23 4.92 15.93 1.36
CA ASN A 23 5.17 16.53 2.67
C ASN A 23 4.40 15.79 3.78
N ALA A 24 3.20 15.28 3.50
CA ALA A 24 2.39 14.56 4.48
C ALA A 24 2.91 13.15 4.78
N TYR A 25 3.40 12.41 3.78
CA TYR A 25 3.59 10.96 3.92
C TYR A 25 5.02 10.47 3.74
N LYS A 26 5.98 11.32 3.32
CA LYS A 26 7.37 10.87 3.12
C LYS A 26 7.96 10.19 4.37
N GLN A 27 7.73 10.75 5.55
CA GLN A 27 8.31 10.23 6.79
C GLN A 27 7.66 8.91 7.21
N ASP A 28 6.33 8.81 7.12
CA ASP A 28 5.58 7.56 7.32
C ASP A 28 6.07 6.47 6.35
N MET A 29 6.20 6.81 5.07
CA MET A 29 6.66 5.88 4.05
C MET A 29 8.09 5.40 4.31
N TYR A 30 8.98 6.30 4.75
CA TYR A 30 10.34 5.95 5.14
C TYR A 30 10.36 5.01 6.35
N ALA A 31 9.55 5.29 7.38
CA ALA A 31 9.45 4.43 8.55
C ALA A 31 8.98 3.01 8.19
N VAL A 32 8.00 2.89 7.28
CA VAL A 32 7.54 1.61 6.73
C VAL A 32 8.68 0.87 6.03
N ALA A 33 9.34 1.55 5.08
CA ALA A 33 10.40 0.95 4.29
C ALA A 33 11.59 0.51 5.15
N PHE A 34 12.00 1.35 6.10
CA PHE A 34 13.10 1.08 7.01
C PHE A 34 12.82 -0.11 7.91
N ARG A 35 11.59 -0.25 8.42
CA ARG A 35 11.19 -1.41 9.24
C ARG A 35 11.30 -2.74 8.49
N ILE A 36 11.09 -2.74 7.17
CA ILE A 36 11.15 -3.94 6.33
C ILE A 36 12.60 -4.24 5.90
N LEU A 37 13.33 -3.21 5.50
CA LEU A 37 14.64 -3.36 4.86
C LEU A 37 15.81 -3.31 5.85
N ASN A 38 15.61 -2.71 7.02
CA ASN A 38 16.62 -2.45 8.05
C ASN A 38 17.92 -1.84 7.49
N ASN A 39 17.81 -1.06 6.42
CA ASN A 39 18.91 -0.44 5.71
C ASN A 39 18.46 0.94 5.21
N LYS A 40 19.21 1.98 5.59
CA LYS A 40 18.87 3.37 5.27
C LYS A 40 18.79 3.62 3.76
N PHE A 41 19.80 3.21 3.00
CA PHE A 41 19.86 3.45 1.55
C PHE A 41 18.73 2.71 0.81
N SER A 42 18.52 1.43 1.13
CA SER A 42 17.44 0.65 0.55
C SER A 42 16.06 1.22 0.89
N ALA A 43 15.89 1.76 2.11
CA ALA A 43 14.64 2.41 2.50
C ALA A 43 14.40 3.72 1.75
N GLU A 44 15.44 4.55 1.56
CA GLU A 44 15.36 5.76 0.74
C GLU A 44 15.01 5.44 -0.73
N ASP A 45 15.60 4.39 -1.29
CA ASP A 45 15.30 3.90 -2.64
C ASP A 45 13.84 3.42 -2.75
N ALA A 46 13.36 2.66 -1.77
CA ALA A 46 11.97 2.19 -1.74
C ALA A 46 10.97 3.35 -1.71
N VAL A 47 11.28 4.40 -0.93
CA VAL A 47 10.46 5.62 -0.86
C VAL A 47 10.51 6.38 -2.18
N HIS A 48 11.68 6.50 -2.82
CA HIS A 48 11.81 7.13 -4.13
C HIS A 48 10.94 6.45 -5.18
N ASP A 49 11.11 5.13 -5.35
CA ASP A 49 10.35 4.32 -6.28
C ASP A 49 8.84 4.40 -6.01
N ALA A 50 8.45 4.45 -4.74
CA ALA A 50 7.06 4.62 -4.36
C ALA A 50 6.51 5.99 -4.80
N PHE A 51 7.23 7.08 -4.58
CA PHE A 51 6.80 8.40 -5.06
C PHE A 51 6.74 8.51 -6.59
N VAL A 52 7.65 7.84 -7.31
CA VAL A 52 7.56 7.73 -8.77
C VAL A 52 6.27 7.00 -9.19
N ARG A 53 5.88 5.93 -8.50
CA ARG A 53 4.62 5.21 -8.76
C ARG A 53 3.39 6.06 -8.40
N ILE A 54 3.44 6.83 -7.32
CA ILE A 54 2.37 7.76 -6.92
C ILE A 54 2.19 8.85 -7.98
N ALA A 55 3.27 9.50 -8.43
CA ALA A 55 3.22 10.54 -9.47
C ALA A 55 2.54 10.03 -10.75
N LYS A 56 2.85 8.81 -11.17
CA LYS A 56 2.22 8.16 -12.34
C LYS A 56 0.73 7.83 -12.17
N ASN A 57 0.22 7.78 -10.94
CA ASN A 57 -1.18 7.46 -10.63
C ASN A 57 -1.93 8.62 -9.96
N LEU A 58 -1.35 9.81 -9.96
CA LEU A 58 -1.84 10.98 -9.24
C LEU A 58 -3.26 11.39 -9.64
N LYS A 59 -3.64 11.21 -10.91
CA LYS A 59 -5.00 11.50 -11.43
C LYS A 59 -6.12 10.73 -10.74
N LYS A 60 -5.80 9.69 -9.96
CA LYS A 60 -6.77 8.90 -9.18
C LYS A 60 -6.87 9.35 -7.73
N ILE A 61 -6.06 10.31 -7.33
CA ILE A 61 -6.03 10.87 -5.99
C ILE A 61 -6.76 12.21 -6.05
N THR A 62 -7.96 12.24 -5.47
CA THR A 62 -8.78 13.45 -5.43
C THR A 62 -8.43 14.37 -4.27
N GLU A 63 -7.90 13.82 -3.18
CA GLU A 63 -7.57 14.57 -1.97
C GLU A 63 -6.20 14.16 -1.43
N ALA A 64 -5.34 15.15 -1.19
CA ALA A 64 -3.96 14.89 -0.79
C ALA A 64 -3.85 14.33 0.64
N LYS A 65 -4.62 14.86 1.59
CA LYS A 65 -4.50 14.56 3.02
C LYS A 65 -5.75 13.86 3.55
N CYS A 66 -5.93 12.60 3.15
CA CYS A 66 -7.03 11.79 3.66
C CYS A 66 -6.58 10.35 3.98
N PRO A 67 -7.35 9.59 4.77
CA PRO A 67 -7.02 8.21 5.09
C PRO A 67 -6.82 7.34 3.85
N GLN A 68 -7.54 7.65 2.77
CA GLN A 68 -7.46 6.86 1.55
C GLN A 68 -6.11 7.01 0.83
N THR A 69 -5.63 8.24 0.73
CA THR A 69 -4.35 8.58 0.12
C THR A 69 -3.18 8.09 0.96
N ARG A 70 -3.30 8.19 2.29
CA ARG A 70 -2.32 7.59 3.22
C ARG A 70 -2.20 6.08 3.01
N ALA A 71 -3.32 5.37 2.99
CA ALA A 71 -3.34 3.92 2.77
C ALA A 71 -2.73 3.55 1.41
N PHE A 72 -3.04 4.31 0.35
CA PHE A 72 -2.44 4.11 -0.97
C PHE A 72 -0.91 4.27 -0.96
N ALA A 73 -0.40 5.34 -0.33
CA ALA A 73 1.03 5.59 -0.22
C ALA A 73 1.76 4.49 0.56
N VAL A 74 1.18 4.06 1.69
CA VAL A 74 1.70 2.97 2.52
C VAL A 74 1.72 1.63 1.77
N ILE A 75 0.65 1.31 1.02
CA ILE A 75 0.60 0.08 0.20
C ILE A 75 1.73 0.09 -0.83
N ILE A 76 1.94 1.20 -1.54
CA ILE A 76 2.98 1.27 -2.57
C ILE A 76 4.36 1.08 -1.95
N VAL A 77 4.71 1.84 -0.92
CA VAL A 77 6.07 1.76 -0.33
C VAL A 77 6.33 0.41 0.33
N ARG A 78 5.32 -0.20 0.98
CA ARG A 78 5.44 -1.53 1.57
C ARG A 78 5.76 -2.57 0.50
N ASN A 79 5.01 -2.58 -0.61
CA ASN A 79 5.25 -3.54 -1.69
C ASN A 79 6.62 -3.30 -2.35
N THR A 80 7.00 -2.05 -2.61
CA THR A 80 8.34 -1.73 -3.13
C THR A 80 9.46 -2.20 -2.18
N ALA A 81 9.31 -1.99 -0.87
CA ALA A 81 10.28 -2.44 0.12
C ALA A 81 10.39 -3.97 0.19
N ILE A 82 9.26 -4.69 0.11
CA ILE A 82 9.24 -6.16 0.04
C ILE A 82 9.91 -6.65 -1.26
N ASP A 83 9.68 -5.99 -2.39
CA ASP A 83 10.33 -6.33 -3.66
C ASP A 83 11.86 -6.21 -3.55
N ILE A 84 12.36 -5.11 -2.96
CA ILE A 84 13.79 -4.90 -2.73
C ILE A 84 14.33 -5.94 -1.75
N TYR A 85 13.61 -6.19 -0.64
CA TYR A 85 13.98 -7.22 0.34
C TYR A 85 14.13 -8.60 -0.32
N ASN A 86 13.16 -9.00 -1.15
CA ASN A 86 13.19 -10.29 -1.85
C ASN A 86 14.33 -10.38 -2.86
N LYS A 87 14.64 -9.29 -3.57
CA LYS A 87 15.80 -9.23 -4.47
C LYS A 87 17.12 -9.38 -3.71
N ASN A 88 17.25 -8.69 -2.57
CA ASN A 88 18.44 -8.77 -1.73
C ASN A 88 18.58 -10.16 -1.10
N LYS A 89 17.48 -10.77 -0.64
CA LYS A 89 17.46 -12.13 -0.11
C LYS A 89 17.81 -13.19 -1.14
N LYS A 90 17.39 -13.03 -2.40
CA LYS A 90 17.84 -13.92 -3.49
C LYS A 90 19.37 -13.87 -3.68
N HIS A 91 20.02 -12.80 -3.21
CA HIS A 91 21.46 -12.62 -3.21
C HIS A 91 22.14 -12.91 -1.84
N SER A 92 21.40 -13.13 -0.76
CA SER A 92 21.95 -13.42 0.57
C SER A 92 21.23 -14.59 1.24
N GLU A 93 21.94 -15.65 1.62
CA GLU A 93 21.41 -16.93 2.14
C GLU A 93 20.66 -16.89 3.49
N ASN A 94 20.19 -15.74 3.99
CA ASN A 94 19.55 -15.64 5.31
C ASN A 94 18.05 -15.29 5.26
N THR A 95 17.26 -16.00 6.07
CA THR A 95 15.79 -16.04 6.03
C THR A 95 15.14 -15.27 7.18
N TYR A 96 14.43 -14.18 6.87
CA TYR A 96 13.31 -13.69 7.68
C TYR A 96 11.97 -13.94 6.96
N ASN A 97 10.90 -14.08 7.75
CA ASN A 97 9.55 -14.40 7.31
C ASN A 97 8.74 -13.11 7.05
N ILE A 98 8.13 -13.00 5.87
CA ILE A 98 7.52 -11.74 5.37
C ILE A 98 6.16 -11.45 6.04
N ASP A 99 5.49 -12.47 6.59
CA ASP A 99 4.16 -12.32 7.18
C ASP A 99 4.14 -11.40 8.42
N ASP A 100 5.25 -11.29 9.16
CA ASP A 100 5.35 -10.39 10.31
C ASP A 100 5.39 -8.91 9.89
N CYS A 101 6.03 -8.59 8.76
CA CYS A 101 6.14 -7.22 8.24
C CYS A 101 4.78 -6.63 7.87
N TYR A 102 3.83 -7.47 7.48
CA TYR A 102 2.50 -7.06 7.07
C TYR A 102 1.62 -6.61 8.25
N ASN A 103 1.78 -7.20 9.44
CA ASN A 103 0.93 -6.91 10.61
C ASN A 103 1.24 -5.57 11.29
N LEU A 104 2.46 -5.05 11.11
CA LEU A 104 3.01 -3.86 11.78
C LEU A 104 2.40 -2.50 11.38
N MET A 105 1.36 -2.49 10.54
CA MET A 105 0.69 -1.28 10.04
C MET A 105 -0.78 -1.18 10.50
N THR A 106 -1.24 -2.10 11.35
CA THR A 106 -2.63 -2.13 11.84
C THR A 106 -2.85 -1.37 13.15
N GLU A 107 -1.78 -0.78 13.72
CA GLU A 107 -1.82 -0.04 14.99
C GLU A 107 -1.67 1.47 14.74
N ASP A 108 -2.66 2.09 14.13
CA ASP A 108 -3.02 3.47 14.49
C ASP A 108 -4.46 3.75 14.04
N ASP A 109 -5.41 3.32 14.86
CA ASP A 109 -6.78 3.83 14.80
C ASP A 109 -7.27 4.01 16.23
N SER A 110 -6.53 4.87 16.95
CA SER A 110 -6.87 5.35 18.28
C SER A 110 -7.88 6.49 18.15
N SER A 111 -9.02 6.26 17.52
CA SER A 111 -10.14 7.20 17.60
C SER A 111 -11.50 6.51 17.54
N GLN A 112 -12.15 6.54 18.70
CA GLN A 112 -13.59 6.73 18.90
C GLN A 112 -14.55 5.61 18.44
N GLY A 113 -15.07 4.89 19.43
CA GLY A 113 -16.52 4.66 19.56
C GLY A 113 -17.17 3.59 18.68
N MET A 114 -17.54 2.48 19.32
CA MET A 114 -18.80 1.73 19.12
C MET A 114 -19.47 1.79 17.74
N ASN A 115 -19.10 0.84 16.86
CA ASN A 115 -19.99 -0.13 16.20
C ASN A 115 -19.16 -0.88 15.14
N CYS A 116 -18.33 -1.82 15.60
CA CYS A 116 -17.50 -2.62 14.71
C CYS A 116 -18.41 -3.69 14.06
N SER A 117 -19.09 -3.30 12.98
CA SER A 117 -19.87 -4.19 12.11
C SER A 117 -19.06 -5.46 11.80
N THR A 118 -19.72 -6.61 11.71
CA THR A 118 -19.10 -7.90 11.36
C THR A 118 -18.18 -7.77 10.14
N LEU A 119 -18.54 -6.91 9.17
CA LEU A 119 -17.72 -6.58 8.01
C LEU A 119 -16.37 -5.94 8.37
N SER A 120 -16.34 -4.95 9.25
CA SER A 120 -15.10 -4.26 9.63
C SER A 120 -14.11 -5.17 10.35
N LYS A 121 -14.58 -6.04 11.26
CA LYS A 121 -13.76 -7.10 11.88
C LYS A 121 -13.24 -8.08 10.83
N SER A 122 -14.09 -8.47 9.90
CA SER A 122 -13.73 -9.39 8.81
C SER A 122 -12.64 -8.81 7.91
N ILE A 123 -12.73 -7.53 7.55
CA ILE A 123 -11.70 -6.84 6.77
C ILE A 123 -10.38 -6.79 7.53
N LYS A 124 -10.40 -6.50 8.84
CA LYS A 124 -9.17 -6.50 9.67
C LYS A 124 -8.49 -7.87 9.70
N SER A 125 -9.27 -8.95 9.72
CA SER A 125 -8.78 -10.34 9.75
C SER A 125 -8.16 -10.85 8.45
N LEU A 126 -8.36 -10.16 7.33
CA LEU A 126 -7.79 -10.59 6.05
C LEU A 126 -6.26 -10.52 6.08
N PRO A 127 -5.54 -11.42 5.40
CA PRO A 127 -4.13 -11.22 5.10
C PRO A 127 -3.92 -9.91 4.33
N ASN A 128 -2.86 -9.17 4.66
CA ASN A 128 -2.63 -7.85 4.07
C ASN A 128 -2.43 -7.89 2.55
N SER A 129 -1.86 -8.96 2.00
CA SER A 129 -1.77 -9.17 0.55
C SER A 129 -3.14 -9.22 -0.14
N LEU A 130 -4.18 -9.70 0.56
CA LEU A 130 -5.57 -9.71 0.08
C LEU A 130 -6.22 -8.33 0.27
N LYS A 131 -5.99 -7.68 1.42
CA LYS A 131 -6.46 -6.31 1.68
C LYS A 131 -5.95 -5.33 0.63
N ASP A 132 -4.64 -5.33 0.35
CA ASP A 132 -4.01 -4.40 -0.59
C ASP A 132 -4.65 -4.54 -1.99
N ALA A 133 -4.84 -5.77 -2.48
CA ALA A 133 -5.48 -6.03 -3.77
C ALA A 133 -6.95 -5.58 -3.81
N LEU A 134 -7.70 -5.81 -2.73
CA LEU A 134 -9.10 -5.41 -2.62
C LEU A 134 -9.22 -3.89 -2.50
N TYR A 135 -8.36 -3.25 -1.71
CA TYR A 135 -8.32 -1.80 -1.52
C TYR A 135 -8.02 -1.07 -2.83
N LEU A 136 -6.97 -1.46 -3.55
CA LEU A 136 -6.60 -0.86 -4.83
C LEU A 136 -7.71 -1.01 -5.88
N LYS A 137 -8.42 -2.14 -5.88
CA LYS A 137 -9.49 -2.41 -6.84
C LYS A 137 -10.80 -1.69 -6.50
N CYS A 138 -11.24 -1.78 -5.25
CA CYS A 138 -12.59 -1.37 -4.82
C CYS A 138 -12.65 0.05 -4.27
N VAL A 139 -11.57 0.54 -3.65
CA VAL A 139 -11.53 1.91 -3.08
C VAL A 139 -10.87 2.87 -4.06
N ILE A 140 -9.68 2.55 -4.56
CA ILE A 140 -8.94 3.44 -5.49
C ILE A 140 -9.41 3.27 -6.95
N GLY A 141 -10.18 2.22 -7.27
CA GLY A 141 -10.73 2.01 -8.62
C GLY A 141 -9.69 1.62 -9.67
N HIS A 142 -8.59 0.94 -9.30
CA HIS A 142 -7.63 0.44 -10.28
C HIS A 142 -8.18 -0.69 -11.16
N SER A 143 -7.73 -0.73 -12.42
CA SER A 143 -7.93 -1.92 -13.24
C SER A 143 -7.12 -3.09 -12.68
N THR A 144 -7.50 -4.34 -13.01
CA THR A 144 -6.71 -5.51 -12.59
C THR A 144 -5.27 -5.42 -13.13
N LYS A 145 -5.11 -4.97 -14.38
CA LYS A 145 -3.80 -4.76 -15.00
C LYS A 145 -2.95 -3.73 -14.25
N SER A 146 -3.56 -2.59 -13.87
CA SER A 146 -2.86 -1.55 -13.10
C SER A 146 -2.50 -2.02 -11.69
N THR A 147 -3.40 -2.76 -11.03
CA THR A 147 -3.18 -3.34 -9.70
C THR A 147 -2.04 -4.35 -9.73
N ALA A 148 -2.02 -5.22 -10.74
CA ALA A 148 -0.96 -6.21 -10.96
C ALA A 148 0.41 -5.53 -11.09
N LYS A 149 0.49 -4.49 -11.94
CA LYS A 149 1.72 -3.70 -12.12
C LYS A 149 2.17 -3.00 -10.84
N LEU A 150 1.24 -2.48 -10.04
CA LEU A 150 1.55 -1.73 -8.82
C LEU A 150 2.00 -2.64 -7.67
N LEU A 151 1.43 -3.84 -7.59
CA LEU A 151 1.77 -4.86 -6.59
C LEU A 151 2.92 -5.79 -7.01
N GLY A 152 3.44 -5.67 -8.24
CA GLY A 152 4.52 -6.54 -8.73
C GLY A 152 4.10 -8.01 -8.95
N ILE A 153 2.81 -8.29 -9.19
CA ILE A 153 2.27 -9.65 -9.35
C ILE A 153 1.55 -9.82 -10.70
N THR A 154 1.21 -11.06 -11.07
CA THR A 154 0.44 -11.33 -12.29
C THR A 154 -1.02 -10.89 -12.16
N THR A 155 -1.67 -10.61 -13.29
CA THR A 155 -3.12 -10.29 -13.33
C THR A 155 -3.97 -11.44 -12.78
N ASP A 156 -3.58 -12.68 -13.04
CA ASP A 156 -4.21 -13.87 -12.49
C ASP A 156 -4.06 -13.93 -10.96
N ALA A 157 -2.88 -13.59 -10.42
CA ALA A 157 -2.67 -13.50 -8.98
C ALA A 157 -3.57 -12.42 -8.34
N VAL A 158 -3.77 -11.27 -9.00
CA VAL A 158 -4.73 -10.24 -8.54
C VAL A 158 -6.15 -10.81 -8.48
N HIS A 159 -6.62 -11.48 -9.55
CA HIS A 159 -7.95 -12.08 -9.57
C HIS A 159 -8.13 -13.12 -8.45
N LYS A 160 -7.15 -14.02 -8.27
CA LYS A 160 -7.15 -15.02 -7.20
C LYS A 160 -7.16 -14.36 -5.82
N ARG A 161 -6.39 -13.30 -5.59
CA ARG A 161 -6.38 -12.56 -4.32
C ARG A 161 -7.74 -11.92 -4.04
N ILE A 162 -8.34 -11.25 -5.01
CA ILE A 162 -9.67 -10.64 -4.86
C ILE A 162 -10.74 -11.71 -4.60
N GLN A 163 -10.71 -12.82 -5.34
CA GLN A 163 -11.66 -13.92 -5.16
C GLN A 163 -11.54 -14.54 -3.77
N ARG A 164 -10.31 -14.80 -3.29
CA ARG A 164 -10.06 -15.30 -1.93
C ARG A 164 -10.52 -14.31 -0.87
N ALA A 165 -10.22 -13.02 -1.05
CA ALA A 165 -10.65 -11.96 -0.14
C ALA A 165 -12.18 -11.93 0.00
N ARG A 166 -12.90 -11.95 -1.13
CA ARG A 166 -14.38 -12.00 -1.14
C ARG A 166 -14.93 -13.25 -0.46
N LYS A 167 -14.32 -14.41 -0.70
CA LYS A 167 -14.74 -15.66 -0.06
C LYS A 167 -14.58 -15.62 1.46
N MET A 168 -13.43 -15.13 1.94
CA MET A 168 -13.18 -14.99 3.38
C MET A 168 -14.13 -13.99 4.02
N LEU A 169 -14.38 -12.85 3.38
CA LEU A 169 -15.35 -11.87 3.86
C LEU A 169 -16.77 -12.46 3.93
N ALA A 170 -17.21 -13.18 2.90
CA ALA A 170 -18.52 -13.82 2.88
C ALA A 170 -18.66 -14.89 3.98
N GLN A 171 -17.63 -15.71 4.19
CA GLN A 171 -17.63 -16.71 5.27
C GLN A 171 -17.70 -16.07 6.65
N ASN A 172 -16.93 -15.02 6.90
CA ASN A 172 -16.91 -14.36 8.21
C ASN A 172 -18.20 -13.59 8.50
N ILE A 173 -18.88 -13.08 7.46
CA ILE A 173 -20.20 -12.44 7.61
C ILE A 173 -21.28 -13.49 7.90
N ASN A 174 -21.27 -14.63 7.20
CA ASN A 174 -22.26 -15.70 7.39
C ASN A 174 -22.09 -16.45 8.73
N ASN A 175 -20.87 -16.55 9.26
CA ASN A 175 -20.59 -17.21 10.54
C ASN A 175 -20.75 -16.27 11.76
N GLY A 176 -21.02 -14.97 11.52
CA GLY A 176 -21.23 -13.96 12.57
C GLY A 176 -22.69 -13.52 12.70
N GLY A 177 -23.63 -14.34 12.23
CA GLY A 177 -25.09 -14.19 12.39
C GLY A 177 -25.64 -15.12 13.45
#